data_AF-A0A1L8DG47-F1
#
_entry.id   AF-A0A1L8DG47-F1
#
_cell.length_a   1.000
_cell.length_b   1.000
_cell.length_c   1.000
_cell.angle_alpha   90.00
_cell.angle_beta   90.00
_cell.angle_gamma   90.00
#
_symmetry.space_group_name_H-M   'P 1'
#
loop_
_entity.id
_entity.type
_entity.pdbx_description
1 polymer ?
#
loop_
_entity_poly.entity_id
_entity_poly.type
_entity_poly.pdbx_seq_one_letter_code
_entity_poly.pdbx_strand_id
1 'polypeptide(L)'
;RSAHNFLKNELFSDSQKEKIIRASLKSEVGRLQNTKDDVIILDAGNYIKGYRYELYCQAKGTRVSQCTILCNLPIDKARDFNRKRPISEEILPVSFEFSDNSDVQYSEAVFDALCQRFEEPQAANRWDAPLFVTLFDEKPDFEAIYRALFENKLPTPNQSTQNAPVCPANYLYELDQISRKIVMEVVTARKDNPGAISVSSHRGSELLIVDIPPEIGMAQLRRVRQLFLNYIKLQTTPPSLDTLPLLFVRYINSNYSGS
;
A
#
# COMPACT_ATOMS: atom_id res chain seq x y z
N ARG A 1 1.77 9.30 -15.88
CA ARG A 1 1.53 9.78 -17.27
C ARG A 1 0.24 9.16 -17.76
N SER A 2 -0.80 9.94 -18.04
CA SER A 2 -2.11 9.40 -18.42
C SER A 2 -2.31 9.45 -19.92
N ALA A 3 -2.63 8.32 -20.55
CA ALA A 3 -2.82 8.14 -21.99
C ALA A 3 -4.18 8.67 -22.50
N HIS A 4 -4.73 9.68 -21.85
CA HIS A 4 -6.07 10.17 -22.14
C HIS A 4 -5.98 11.45 -22.98
N ASN A 5 -6.53 11.38 -24.19
CA ASN A 5 -6.56 12.47 -25.18
C ASN A 5 -7.74 13.40 -24.91
N PHE A 6 -7.67 14.19 -23.85
CA PHE A 6 -8.63 15.26 -23.59
C PHE A 6 -7.98 16.63 -23.78
N LEU A 7 -8.70 17.55 -24.41
CA LEU A 7 -8.33 18.96 -24.39
C LEU A 7 -8.44 19.49 -22.96
N LYS A 8 -7.61 20.46 -22.58
CA LYS A 8 -7.55 21.04 -21.23
C LYS A 8 -8.90 21.60 -20.80
N ASN A 9 -9.51 22.48 -21.60
CA ASN A 9 -10.81 23.04 -21.26
C ASN A 9 -11.91 21.97 -21.22
N GLU A 10 -11.88 21.03 -22.16
CA GLU A 10 -12.82 19.91 -22.21
C GLU A 10 -12.71 19.02 -20.96
N LEU A 11 -11.48 18.70 -20.55
CA LEU A 11 -11.18 17.91 -19.36
C LEU A 11 -11.81 18.54 -18.13
N PHE A 12 -11.54 19.82 -17.88
CA PHE A 12 -12.01 20.48 -16.65
C PHE A 12 -13.48 20.95 -16.70
N SER A 13 -14.12 20.86 -17.87
CA SER A 13 -15.58 21.05 -18.01
C SER A 13 -16.40 19.80 -17.67
N ASP A 14 -15.76 18.62 -17.61
CA ASP A 14 -16.44 17.34 -17.40
C ASP A 14 -15.84 16.56 -16.21
N SER A 15 -16.61 16.52 -15.12
CA SER A 15 -16.23 15.81 -13.89
C SER A 15 -15.86 14.33 -14.08
N GLN A 16 -16.43 13.64 -15.09
CA GLN A 16 -16.10 12.24 -15.38
C GLN A 16 -14.71 12.12 -16.00
N LYS A 17 -14.35 13.03 -16.92
CA LYS A 17 -13.01 13.07 -17.53
C LYS A 17 -11.96 13.37 -16.48
N GLU A 18 -12.24 14.30 -15.57
CA GLU A 18 -11.34 14.58 -14.46
C GLU A 18 -11.16 13.37 -13.53
N LYS A 19 -12.24 12.63 -13.25
CA LYS A 19 -12.17 11.39 -12.46
C LYS A 19 -11.28 10.35 -13.13
N ILE A 20 -11.40 10.18 -14.45
CA ILE A 20 -10.58 9.27 -15.25
C ILE A 20 -9.10 9.66 -15.17
N ILE A 21 -8.76 10.94 -15.40
CA ILE A 21 -7.38 11.44 -15.31
C ILE A 21 -6.82 11.25 -13.90
N ARG A 22 -7.56 11.61 -12.86
CA ARG A 22 -7.13 11.43 -11.45
C ARG A 22 -6.86 9.97 -11.12
N ALA A 23 -7.73 9.05 -11.56
CA ALA A 23 -7.53 7.62 -11.37
C ALA A 23 -6.25 7.12 -12.08
N SER A 24 -6.03 7.56 -13.32
CA SER A 24 -4.85 7.21 -14.09
C SER A 24 -3.55 7.77 -13.49
N LEU A 25 -3.54 9.05 -13.09
CA LEU A 25 -2.40 9.67 -12.40
C LEU A 25 -2.07 8.96 -11.09
N LYS A 26 -3.09 8.63 -10.29
CA LYS A 26 -2.90 7.90 -9.03
C LYS A 26 -2.28 6.51 -9.27
N SER A 27 -2.78 5.79 -10.26
CA SER A 27 -2.23 4.48 -10.67
C SER A 27 -0.77 4.59 -11.09
N GLU A 28 -0.42 5.61 -11.86
CA GLU A 28 0.95 5.85 -12.32
C GLU A 28 1.89 6.22 -11.18
N VAL A 29 1.44 7.07 -10.26
CA VAL A 29 2.18 7.35 -9.01
C VAL A 29 2.42 6.05 -8.25
N GLY A 30 1.41 5.20 -8.10
CA GLY A 30 1.52 3.92 -7.40
C GLY A 30 2.49 2.95 -8.07
N ARG A 31 2.53 2.94 -9.40
CA ARG A 31 3.50 2.14 -10.17
C ARG A 31 4.93 2.64 -9.94
N LEU A 32 5.15 3.95 -10.00
CA LEU A 32 6.46 4.56 -9.83
C LEU A 32 6.99 4.43 -8.39
N GLN A 33 6.11 4.44 -7.38
CA GLN A 33 6.47 4.27 -5.97
C GLN A 33 7.16 2.93 -5.66
N ASN A 34 7.03 1.91 -6.53
CA ASN A 34 7.72 0.63 -6.36
C ASN A 34 9.18 0.65 -6.82
N THR A 35 9.59 1.71 -7.53
CA THR A 35 10.98 1.92 -7.93
C THR A 35 11.71 2.49 -6.73
N LYS A 36 12.72 1.78 -6.23
CA LYS A 36 13.52 2.26 -5.11
C LYS A 36 14.35 3.46 -5.58
N ASP A 37 14.47 4.46 -4.69
CA ASP A 37 15.35 5.63 -4.81
C ASP A 37 14.89 6.80 -5.71
N ASP A 38 13.66 6.77 -6.24
CA ASP A 38 13.10 7.88 -7.02
C ASP A 38 12.25 8.84 -6.18
N VAL A 39 12.34 10.15 -6.48
CA VAL A 39 11.41 11.17 -6.00
C VAL A 39 10.31 11.39 -7.03
N ILE A 40 9.06 11.28 -6.60
CA ILE A 40 7.90 11.44 -7.47
C ILE A 40 7.26 12.80 -7.20
N ILE A 41 7.24 13.66 -8.22
CA ILE A 41 6.49 14.92 -8.20
C ILE A 41 5.22 14.71 -9.01
N LEU A 42 4.07 14.78 -8.32
CA LEU A 42 2.76 14.79 -8.97
C LEU A 42 2.34 16.24 -9.24
N ASP A 43 2.82 16.80 -10.35
CA ASP A 43 2.40 18.11 -10.84
C ASP A 43 1.05 17.98 -11.58
N ALA A 44 -0.04 18.24 -10.87
CA ALA A 44 -1.41 18.12 -11.36
C ALA A 44 -2.35 19.00 -10.53
N GLY A 45 -3.61 19.11 -10.97
CA GLY A 45 -4.60 19.98 -10.34
C GLY A 45 -4.81 19.75 -8.84
N ASN A 46 -4.81 18.48 -8.37
CA ASN A 46 -4.83 18.05 -6.96
C ASN A 46 -5.74 18.86 -5.98
N TYR A 47 -6.76 19.54 -6.50
CA TYR A 47 -7.43 20.64 -5.83
C TYR A 47 -8.58 20.19 -4.92
N ILE A 48 -9.03 18.95 -5.06
CA ILE A 48 -10.08 18.35 -4.22
C ILE A 48 -9.48 17.51 -3.09
N LYS A 49 -10.03 17.70 -1.90
CA LYS A 49 -9.64 17.03 -0.65
C LYS A 49 -9.74 15.52 -0.76
N GLY A 50 -10.82 15.01 -1.37
CA GLY A 50 -11.02 13.58 -1.55
C GLY A 50 -9.89 12.91 -2.33
N TYR A 51 -9.34 13.58 -3.34
CA TYR A 51 -8.24 13.03 -4.13
C TYR A 51 -6.91 13.05 -3.37
N ARG A 52 -6.62 14.13 -2.63
CA ARG A 52 -5.43 14.19 -1.77
C ARG A 52 -5.47 13.11 -0.69
N TYR A 53 -6.66 12.83 -0.12
CA TYR A 53 -6.85 11.72 0.80
C TYR A 53 -6.54 10.35 0.16
N GLU A 54 -6.99 10.11 -1.07
CA GLU A 54 -6.66 8.86 -1.79
C GLU A 54 -5.15 8.71 -2.03
N LEU A 55 -4.46 9.77 -2.43
CA LEU A 55 -3.00 9.78 -2.62
C LEU A 55 -2.26 9.49 -1.30
N TYR A 56 -2.68 10.12 -0.20
CA TYR A 56 -2.15 9.84 1.13
C TYR A 56 -2.34 8.37 1.55
N CYS A 57 -3.53 7.82 1.32
CA CYS A 57 -3.81 6.42 1.66
C CYS A 57 -2.89 5.47 0.87
N GLN A 58 -2.66 5.76 -0.41
CA GLN A 58 -1.75 5.00 -1.25
C GLN A 58 -0.31 5.07 -0.73
N ALA A 59 0.21 6.29 -0.51
CA ALA A 59 1.56 6.51 0.01
C ALA A 59 1.78 5.81 1.37
N LYS A 60 0.79 5.90 2.27
CA LYS A 60 0.79 5.20 3.55
C LYS A 60 0.81 3.67 3.38
N GLY A 61 0.06 3.13 2.41
CA GLY A 61 0.02 1.70 2.10
C GLY A 61 1.34 1.16 1.58
N THR A 62 2.05 1.94 0.76
CA THR A 62 3.35 1.60 0.18
C THR A 62 4.55 2.02 1.04
N ARG A 63 4.30 2.62 2.22
CA ARG A 63 5.32 3.07 3.19
C ARG A 63 6.32 4.06 2.60
N VAL A 64 5.84 4.99 1.78
CA VAL A 64 6.62 6.15 1.32
C VAL A 64 6.23 7.39 2.10
N SER A 65 7.21 8.23 2.36
CA SER A 65 6.99 9.60 2.82
C SER A 65 6.33 10.41 1.71
N GLN A 66 5.51 11.38 2.10
CA GLN A 66 4.94 12.37 1.19
C GLN A 66 4.84 13.71 1.90
N CYS A 67 4.73 14.78 1.12
CA CYS A 67 4.33 16.09 1.60
C CYS A 67 3.42 16.77 0.57
N THR A 68 2.61 17.72 1.03
CA THR A 68 1.78 18.56 0.18
C THR A 68 2.46 19.92 0.03
N ILE A 69 2.52 20.44 -1.20
CA ILE A 69 2.98 21.80 -1.47
C ILE A 69 1.79 22.58 -2.04
N LEU A 70 1.38 23.62 -1.34
CA LEU A 70 0.40 24.59 -1.81
C LEU A 70 1.13 25.77 -2.44
N CYS A 71 1.06 25.87 -3.77
CA CYS A 71 1.46 27.07 -4.49
C CYS A 71 0.35 28.13 -4.33
N ASN A 72 0.47 28.95 -3.29
CA ASN A 72 -0.55 29.91 -2.92
C ASN A 72 -0.51 31.14 -3.84
N LEU A 73 -1.64 31.40 -4.51
CA LEU A 73 -1.80 32.50 -5.45
C LEU A 73 -3.19 33.11 -5.29
N PRO A 74 -3.31 34.44 -5.03
CA PRO A 74 -4.61 35.11 -5.00
C PRO A 74 -5.36 34.94 -6.33
N ILE A 75 -6.69 34.76 -6.24
CA ILE A 75 -7.55 34.45 -7.39
C ILE A 75 -7.42 35.50 -8.50
N ASP A 76 -7.35 36.78 -8.16
CA ASP A 76 -7.21 37.86 -9.15
C ASP A 76 -5.92 37.74 -9.96
N LYS A 77 -4.80 37.43 -9.29
CA LYS A 77 -3.52 37.18 -9.97
C LYS A 77 -3.55 35.90 -10.79
N ALA A 78 -4.20 34.84 -10.30
CA ALA A 78 -4.38 33.61 -11.05
C ALA A 78 -5.19 33.85 -12.34
N ARG A 79 -6.20 34.73 -12.28
CA ARG A 79 -7.00 35.14 -13.45
C ARG A 79 -6.15 35.93 -14.43
N ASP A 80 -5.34 36.87 -13.96
CA ASP A 80 -4.41 37.62 -14.82
C ASP A 80 -3.39 36.69 -15.51
N PHE A 81 -2.88 35.70 -14.78
CA PHE A 81 -1.95 34.71 -15.34
C PHE A 81 -2.65 33.86 -16.41
N ASN A 82 -3.89 33.43 -16.15
CA ASN A 82 -4.68 32.72 -17.13
C ASN A 82 -4.96 33.57 -18.38
N ARG A 83 -5.24 34.86 -18.23
CA ARG A 83 -5.50 35.79 -19.36
C ARG A 83 -4.29 36.07 -20.23
N LYS A 84 -3.08 35.97 -19.66
CA LYS A 84 -1.81 36.14 -20.39
C LYS A 84 -1.41 34.92 -21.22
N ARG A 85 -2.02 33.77 -20.97
CA ARG A 85 -1.77 32.54 -21.73
C ARG A 85 -2.29 32.67 -23.17
N PRO A 86 -1.59 32.10 -24.17
CA PRO A 86 -2.06 32.09 -25.54
C PRO A 86 -3.43 31.42 -25.66
N ILE A 87 -4.30 32.05 -26.45
CA ILE A 87 -5.54 31.44 -26.93
C ILE A 87 -5.16 30.61 -28.15
N SER A 88 -4.73 29.38 -27.92
CA SER A 88 -4.46 28.40 -28.98
C SER A 88 -5.71 27.56 -29.22
N GLU A 89 -6.04 27.29 -30.49
CA GLU A 89 -6.89 26.14 -30.81
C GLU A 89 -6.19 24.89 -30.27
N GLU A 90 -6.75 24.31 -29.21
CA GLU A 90 -6.16 23.11 -28.65
C GLU A 90 -6.34 21.95 -29.64
N ILE A 91 -5.24 21.42 -30.16
CA ILE A 91 -5.25 20.27 -31.05
C ILE A 91 -4.85 19.06 -30.22
N LEU A 92 -5.70 18.02 -30.24
CA LEU A 92 -5.33 16.74 -29.63
C LEU A 92 -4.06 16.21 -30.32
N PRO A 93 -3.09 15.67 -29.56
CA PRO A 93 -1.89 15.13 -30.16
C PRO A 93 -2.27 14.07 -31.21
N VAL A 94 -1.77 14.26 -32.44
CA VAL A 94 -2.05 13.39 -33.60
C VAL A 94 -1.35 12.03 -33.45
N SER A 95 -0.39 11.94 -32.53
CA SER A 95 0.42 10.76 -32.19
C SER A 95 0.34 10.47 -30.68
N PHE A 96 0.97 9.39 -30.22
CA PHE A 96 1.19 9.13 -28.78
C PHE A 96 2.23 10.09 -28.14
N GLU A 97 2.63 11.15 -28.84
CA GLU A 97 3.57 12.15 -28.32
C GLU A 97 2.90 13.05 -27.27
N PHE A 98 3.72 13.57 -26.37
CA PHE A 98 3.29 14.44 -25.29
C PHE A 98 2.80 15.77 -25.87
N SER A 99 1.55 16.14 -25.55
CA SER A 99 1.07 17.50 -25.73
C SER A 99 1.20 18.25 -24.41
N ASP A 100 2.13 19.19 -24.35
CA ASP A 100 2.21 20.14 -23.23
C ASP A 100 1.17 21.24 -23.45
N ASN A 101 0.08 21.16 -22.68
CA ASN A 101 -0.99 22.15 -22.69
C ASN A 101 -0.92 23.10 -21.49
N SER A 102 0.21 23.18 -20.79
CA SER A 102 0.40 24.04 -19.61
C SER A 102 0.12 25.52 -19.93
N ASP A 103 0.55 25.98 -21.11
CA ASP A 103 0.36 27.35 -21.60
C ASP A 103 -1.01 27.62 -22.22
N VAL A 104 -1.89 26.62 -22.34
CA VAL A 104 -3.24 26.86 -22.86
C VAL A 104 -4.07 27.64 -21.84
N GLN A 105 -4.74 28.69 -22.29
CA GLN A 105 -5.70 29.46 -21.49
C GLN A 105 -6.94 28.62 -21.12
N TYR A 106 -7.32 28.64 -19.84
CA TYR A 106 -8.66 28.19 -19.44
C TYR A 106 -9.71 29.23 -19.88
N SER A 107 -10.82 28.78 -20.45
CA SER A 107 -12.01 29.59 -20.61
C SER A 107 -12.47 30.14 -19.26
N GLU A 108 -13.06 31.34 -19.25
CA GLU A 108 -13.50 31.99 -18.00
C GLU A 108 -14.47 31.09 -17.21
N ALA A 109 -15.40 30.39 -17.91
CA ALA A 109 -16.32 29.45 -17.27
C ALA A 109 -15.60 28.27 -16.58
N VAL A 110 -14.58 27.69 -17.23
CA VAL A 110 -13.78 26.59 -16.64
C VAL A 110 -12.94 27.10 -15.47
N PHE A 111 -12.32 28.26 -15.62
CA PHE A 111 -11.53 28.89 -14.56
C PHE A 111 -12.38 29.15 -13.31
N ASP A 112 -13.53 29.80 -13.46
CA ASP A 112 -14.44 30.08 -12.36
C ASP A 112 -14.94 28.79 -11.69
N ALA A 113 -15.29 27.77 -12.48
CA ALA A 113 -15.69 26.47 -11.95
C ALA A 113 -14.55 25.75 -11.20
N LEU A 114 -13.29 25.89 -11.62
CA LEU A 114 -12.13 25.36 -10.90
C LEU A 114 -11.94 26.08 -9.56
N CYS A 115 -12.02 27.42 -9.55
CA CYS A 115 -11.94 28.20 -8.32
C CYS A 115 -13.03 27.82 -7.30
N GLN A 116 -14.27 27.60 -7.75
CA GLN A 116 -15.37 27.19 -6.88
C GLN A 116 -15.19 25.78 -6.27
N ARG A 117 -14.50 24.89 -6.98
CA ARG A 117 -14.24 23.50 -6.54
C ARG A 117 -12.95 23.36 -5.75
N PHE A 118 -12.12 24.39 -5.68
CA PHE A 118 -10.84 24.34 -4.97
C PHE A 118 -11.06 24.19 -3.47
N GLU A 119 -10.55 23.10 -2.90
CA GLU A 119 -10.57 22.83 -1.46
C GLU A 119 -9.14 22.99 -0.92
N GLU A 120 -8.86 24.12 -0.27
CA GLU A 120 -7.53 24.43 0.26
C GLU A 120 -7.00 23.32 1.19
N PRO A 121 -5.75 22.84 1.02
CA PRO A 121 -5.16 21.88 1.94
C PRO A 121 -4.95 22.49 3.32
N GLN A 122 -5.16 21.70 4.36
CA GLN A 122 -5.08 22.19 5.74
C GLN A 122 -4.06 21.38 6.52
N ALA A 123 -3.06 22.03 7.13
CA ALA A 123 -2.01 21.34 7.88
C ALA A 123 -2.54 20.48 9.05
N ALA A 124 -3.72 20.81 9.59
CA ALA A 124 -4.40 20.01 10.62
C ALA A 124 -4.89 18.65 10.11
N ASN A 125 -5.10 18.50 8.80
CA ASN A 125 -5.49 17.24 8.18
C ASN A 125 -4.27 16.33 8.01
N ARG A 126 -4.36 15.11 8.54
CA ARG A 126 -3.27 14.13 8.48
C ARG A 126 -2.84 13.77 7.05
N TRP A 127 -3.76 13.86 6.08
CA TRP A 127 -3.48 13.55 4.67
C TRP A 127 -2.87 14.71 3.90
N ASP A 128 -3.03 15.94 4.39
CA ASP A 128 -2.39 17.13 3.80
C ASP A 128 -1.01 17.39 4.44
N ALA A 129 -0.77 16.89 5.66
CA ALA A 129 0.48 17.04 6.39
C ALA A 129 1.60 16.07 5.93
N PRO A 130 2.87 16.50 5.91
CA PRO A 130 3.36 17.88 6.08
C PRO A 130 2.91 18.79 4.93
N LEU A 131 2.43 20.00 5.27
CA LEU A 131 1.96 20.99 4.31
C LEU A 131 2.95 22.16 4.26
N PHE A 132 3.49 22.42 3.07
CA PHE A 132 4.32 23.57 2.77
C PHE A 132 3.50 24.55 1.93
N VAL A 133 3.47 25.83 2.33
CA VAL A 133 2.79 26.88 1.59
C VAL A 133 3.85 27.80 1.01
N THR A 134 3.85 27.95 -0.31
CA THR A 134 4.80 28.80 -1.03
C THR A 134 4.03 29.86 -1.79
N LEU A 135 4.40 31.13 -1.62
CA LEU A 135 3.83 32.23 -2.41
C LEU A 135 4.43 32.22 -3.84
N PHE A 136 3.68 32.75 -4.80
CA PHE A 136 4.06 32.73 -6.23
C PHE A 136 5.38 33.43 -6.57
N ASP A 137 5.84 34.35 -5.72
CA ASP A 137 7.08 35.13 -5.86
C ASP A 137 8.19 34.65 -4.91
N GLU A 138 7.94 33.60 -4.13
CA GLU A 138 8.87 33.04 -3.17
C GLU A 138 9.40 31.69 -3.63
N LYS A 139 10.58 31.32 -3.11
CA LYS A 139 11.11 29.97 -3.29
C LYS A 139 10.55 29.06 -2.20
N PRO A 140 10.15 27.82 -2.52
CA PRO A 140 9.81 26.83 -1.50
C PRO A 140 10.96 26.62 -0.52
N ASP A 141 10.64 26.28 0.72
CA ASP A 141 11.63 25.82 1.70
C ASP A 141 12.09 24.40 1.34
N PHE A 142 13.05 24.32 0.41
CA PHE A 142 13.58 23.05 -0.10
C PHE A 142 14.24 22.21 1.00
N GLU A 143 14.84 22.85 2.01
CA GLU A 143 15.46 22.15 3.13
C GLU A 143 14.40 21.46 3.97
N ALA A 144 13.34 22.18 4.35
CA ALA A 144 12.25 21.57 5.13
C ALA A 144 11.51 20.48 4.34
N ILE A 145 11.31 20.67 3.03
CA ILE A 145 10.75 19.64 2.13
C ILE A 145 11.66 18.40 2.10
N TYR A 146 12.98 18.59 1.95
CA TYR A 146 13.94 17.50 1.96
C TYR A 146 13.87 16.70 3.25
N ARG A 147 13.90 17.36 4.42
CA ARG A 147 13.78 16.68 5.72
C ARG A 147 12.46 15.93 5.84
N ALA A 148 11.36 16.51 5.35
CA ALA A 148 10.06 15.86 5.36
C ALA A 148 10.00 14.58 4.53
N LEU A 149 10.71 14.54 3.41
CA LEU A 149 10.74 13.38 2.52
C LEU A 149 11.77 12.33 2.96
N PHE A 150 12.93 12.71 3.45
CA PHE A 150 14.05 11.77 3.64
C PHE A 150 14.43 11.50 5.09
N GLU A 151 14.15 12.42 6.02
CA GLU A 151 14.59 12.31 7.41
C GLU A 151 13.46 11.92 8.38
N ASN A 152 12.22 12.21 8.03
CA ASN A 152 11.07 11.86 8.86
C ASN A 152 10.81 10.34 8.91
N LYS A 153 10.36 9.88 10.08
CA LYS A 153 9.91 8.49 10.25
C LYS A 153 8.71 8.23 9.33
N LEU A 154 8.78 7.13 8.58
CA LEU A 154 7.72 6.71 7.67
C LEU A 154 6.40 6.48 8.40
N PRO A 155 5.25 6.83 7.79
CA PRO A 155 3.94 6.58 8.40
C PRO A 155 3.69 5.07 8.60
N THR A 156 3.24 4.68 9.80
CA THR A 156 2.88 3.28 10.07
C THR A 156 1.56 2.94 9.35
N PRO A 157 1.52 1.94 8.46
CA PRO A 157 0.29 1.54 7.79
C PRO A 157 -0.72 0.98 8.80
N ASN A 158 -2.01 1.24 8.58
CA ASN A 158 -3.06 0.60 9.36
C ASN A 158 -3.09 -0.89 8.97
N GLN A 159 -3.27 -1.79 9.94
CA GLN A 159 -3.32 -3.23 9.66
C GLN A 159 -4.45 -3.61 8.68
N SER A 160 -5.54 -2.84 8.66
CA SER A 160 -6.70 -3.03 7.78
C SER A 160 -6.44 -2.74 6.29
N THR A 161 -5.36 -2.02 5.96
CA THR A 161 -5.03 -1.60 4.59
C THR A 161 -3.78 -2.29 4.05
N GLN A 162 -3.18 -3.20 4.81
CA GLN A 162 -2.13 -4.05 4.27
C GLN A 162 -2.78 -5.06 3.34
N ASN A 163 -2.39 -5.04 2.06
CA ASN A 163 -2.71 -6.16 1.17
C ASN A 163 -2.19 -7.42 1.86
N ALA A 164 -3.09 -8.36 2.17
CA ALA A 164 -2.67 -9.66 2.65
C ALA A 164 -1.61 -10.18 1.67
N PRO A 165 -0.46 -10.68 2.13
CA PRO A 165 0.51 -11.31 1.25
C PRO A 165 -0.24 -12.31 0.41
N VAL A 166 0.05 -12.32 -0.90
CA VAL A 166 -0.55 -13.27 -1.83
C VAL A 166 -0.20 -14.65 -1.32
N CYS A 167 -1.15 -15.26 -0.61
CA CYS A 167 -1.02 -16.60 -0.10
C CYS A 167 -0.82 -17.48 -1.33
N PRO A 168 0.27 -18.29 -1.41
CA PRO A 168 0.45 -19.21 -2.51
C PRO A 168 -0.85 -20.03 -2.68
N ALA A 169 -1.33 -20.23 -3.91
CA ALA A 169 -2.65 -20.82 -4.16
C ALA A 169 -2.88 -22.16 -3.43
N ASN A 170 -1.81 -22.89 -3.11
CA ASN A 170 -1.84 -24.18 -2.42
C ASN A 170 -1.47 -24.11 -0.93
N TYR A 171 -1.26 -22.94 -0.34
CA TYR A 171 -0.70 -22.82 1.01
C TYR A 171 -1.53 -23.52 2.09
N LEU A 172 -2.85 -23.35 2.08
CA LEU A 172 -3.73 -24.01 3.06
C LEU A 172 -3.74 -25.53 2.91
N TYR A 173 -3.59 -26.01 1.67
CA TYR A 173 -3.49 -27.44 1.39
C TYR A 173 -2.16 -27.99 1.92
N GLU A 174 -1.05 -27.33 1.62
CA GLU A 174 0.29 -27.71 2.12
C GLU A 174 0.36 -27.68 3.64
N LEU A 175 -0.22 -26.66 4.28
CA LEU A 175 -0.35 -26.56 5.74
C LEU A 175 -1.13 -27.75 6.32
N ASP A 176 -2.24 -28.16 5.70
CA ASP A 176 -3.01 -29.32 6.15
C ASP A 176 -2.19 -30.61 6.02
N GLN A 177 -1.50 -30.81 4.90
CA GLN A 177 -0.67 -31.99 4.65
C GLN A 177 0.50 -32.08 5.65
N ILE A 178 1.25 -30.99 5.83
CA ILE A 178 2.40 -30.92 6.75
C ILE A 178 1.95 -31.21 8.19
N SER A 179 0.89 -30.53 8.66
CA SER A 179 0.39 -30.71 10.03
C SER A 179 -0.15 -32.11 10.28
N ARG A 180 -0.84 -32.71 9.29
CA ARG A 180 -1.33 -34.09 9.36
C ARG A 180 -0.17 -35.08 9.41
N LYS A 181 0.86 -34.89 8.57
CA LYS A 181 2.05 -35.75 8.54
C LYS A 181 2.74 -35.77 9.90
N ILE A 182 2.96 -34.61 10.50
CA ILE A 182 3.58 -34.49 11.83
C ILE A 182 2.76 -35.22 12.90
N VAL A 183 1.43 -35.05 12.92
CA VAL A 183 0.56 -35.78 13.88
C VAL A 183 0.68 -37.29 13.69
N MET A 184 0.74 -37.78 12.45
CA MET A 184 0.90 -39.22 12.17
C MET A 184 2.28 -39.76 12.57
N GLU A 185 3.34 -38.98 12.36
CA GLU A 185 4.70 -39.32 12.80
C GLU A 185 4.78 -39.40 14.34
N VAL A 186 4.20 -38.42 15.05
CA VAL A 186 4.14 -38.44 16.53
C VAL A 186 3.42 -39.69 17.03
N VAL A 187 2.25 -40.01 16.47
CA VAL A 187 1.45 -41.17 16.91
C VAL A 187 2.16 -42.49 16.60
N THR A 188 2.87 -42.58 15.47
CA THR A 188 3.64 -43.78 15.09
C THR A 188 4.85 -43.96 16.01
N ALA A 189 5.67 -42.93 16.16
CA ALA A 189 6.87 -42.97 17.00
C ALA A 189 6.55 -43.35 18.45
N ARG A 190 5.38 -42.93 18.95
CA ARG A 190 4.91 -43.24 20.30
C ARG A 190 4.49 -44.69 20.52
N LYS A 191 4.12 -45.41 19.47
CA LYS A 191 3.88 -46.86 19.56
C LYS A 191 5.18 -47.63 19.76
N ASP A 192 6.26 -47.13 19.18
CA ASP A 192 7.56 -47.80 19.16
C ASP A 192 8.46 -47.37 20.33
N ASN A 193 8.27 -46.15 20.88
CA ASN A 193 9.05 -45.66 22.01
C ASN A 193 8.24 -44.64 22.86
N PRO A 194 8.06 -44.85 24.18
CA PRO A 194 7.42 -43.89 25.08
C PRO A 194 8.31 -42.71 25.50
N GLY A 195 9.57 -42.67 25.05
CA GLY A 195 10.52 -41.58 25.31
C GLY A 195 10.38 -40.38 24.38
N ALA A 196 11.48 -39.67 24.13
CA ALA A 196 11.52 -38.48 23.29
C ALA A 196 11.09 -38.78 21.86
N ILE A 197 10.09 -38.03 21.36
CA ILE A 197 9.53 -38.21 20.01
C ILE A 197 10.25 -37.27 19.05
N SER A 198 10.88 -37.82 18.01
CA SER A 198 11.50 -37.05 16.93
C SER A 198 10.67 -37.16 15.65
N VAL A 199 10.32 -36.02 15.05
CA VAL A 199 9.61 -35.97 13.75
C VAL A 199 10.47 -35.33 12.67
N SER A 200 10.23 -35.72 11.43
CA SER A 200 10.99 -35.26 10.27
C SER A 200 10.58 -33.84 9.86
N SER A 201 11.55 -32.96 9.67
CA SER A 201 11.32 -31.74 8.90
C SER A 201 11.06 -32.10 7.43
N HIS A 202 10.10 -31.42 6.79
CA HIS A 202 9.60 -31.71 5.42
C HIS A 202 10.70 -31.72 4.34
N ARG A 203 11.87 -31.10 4.59
CA ARG A 203 13.03 -31.07 3.68
C ARG A 203 14.37 -31.51 4.32
N GLY A 204 14.33 -32.45 5.28
CA GLY A 204 15.40 -33.45 5.41
C GLY A 204 16.76 -33.07 6.01
N SER A 205 16.87 -32.19 7.01
CA SER A 205 18.15 -32.08 7.75
C SER A 205 18.04 -31.88 9.27
N GLU A 206 16.86 -31.59 9.81
CA GLU A 206 16.68 -31.41 11.25
C GLU A 206 15.55 -32.30 11.78
N LEU A 207 15.83 -33.02 12.86
CA LEU A 207 14.84 -33.71 13.66
C LEU A 207 14.23 -32.72 14.64
N LEU A 208 12.91 -32.60 14.60
CA LEU A 208 12.17 -31.75 15.52
C LEU A 208 11.76 -32.58 16.74
N ILE A 209 12.09 -32.08 17.94
CA ILE A 209 11.78 -32.75 19.20
C ILE A 209 10.37 -32.35 19.64
N VAL A 210 9.51 -33.35 19.77
CA VAL A 210 8.17 -33.22 20.33
C VAL A 210 8.21 -33.70 21.78
N ASP A 211 8.00 -32.77 22.69
CA ASP A 211 8.04 -32.98 24.14
C ASP A 211 6.61 -32.86 24.69
N ILE A 212 5.93 -34.00 24.83
CA ILE A 212 4.54 -34.08 25.27
C ILE A 212 4.33 -35.28 26.21
N PRO A 213 3.47 -35.17 27.24
CA PRO A 213 3.20 -36.25 28.18
C PRO A 213 2.66 -37.54 27.52
N PRO A 214 2.89 -38.74 28.09
CA PRO A 214 2.49 -40.05 27.56
C PRO A 214 0.96 -40.32 27.53
N GLU A 215 0.14 -39.43 28.08
CA GLU A 215 -1.33 -39.48 28.04
C GLU A 215 -1.95 -38.77 26.83
N ILE A 216 -1.18 -37.91 26.15
CA ILE A 216 -1.60 -37.18 24.94
C ILE A 216 -1.72 -38.09 23.71
N GLY A 217 -2.95 -38.52 23.43
CA GLY A 217 -3.29 -39.36 22.28
C GLY A 217 -3.69 -38.60 21.02
N MET A 218 -4.12 -39.35 20.01
CA MET A 218 -4.51 -38.82 18.69
C MET A 218 -5.63 -37.77 18.78
N ALA A 219 -6.57 -37.91 19.70
CA ALA A 219 -7.68 -36.99 19.88
C ALA A 219 -7.20 -35.58 20.30
N GLN A 220 -6.30 -35.52 21.29
CA GLN A 220 -5.69 -34.26 21.73
C GLN A 220 -4.83 -33.61 20.63
N LEU A 221 -4.02 -34.40 19.93
CA LEU A 221 -3.20 -33.91 18.81
C LEU A 221 -4.05 -33.34 17.67
N ARG A 222 -5.18 -33.96 17.34
CA ARG A 222 -6.14 -33.41 16.35
C ARG A 222 -6.74 -32.09 16.82
N ARG A 223 -7.03 -31.95 18.12
CA ARG A 223 -7.55 -30.70 18.68
C ARG A 223 -6.53 -29.57 18.58
N VAL A 224 -5.29 -29.79 18.98
CA VAL A 224 -4.21 -28.79 18.87
C VAL A 224 -3.90 -28.45 17.42
N ARG A 225 -3.97 -29.42 16.51
CA ARG A 225 -3.91 -29.17 15.06
C ARG A 225 -4.99 -28.20 14.62
N GLN A 226 -6.24 -28.40 15.03
CA GLN A 226 -7.34 -27.50 14.65
C GLN A 226 -7.14 -26.08 15.19
N LEU A 227 -6.65 -25.95 16.42
CA LEU A 227 -6.32 -24.65 17.01
C LEU A 227 -5.19 -23.95 16.24
N PHE A 228 -4.15 -24.69 15.86
CA PHE A 228 -3.05 -24.16 15.05
C PHE A 228 -3.52 -23.70 13.67
N LEU A 229 -4.36 -24.48 12.98
CA LEU A 229 -4.91 -24.09 11.68
C LEU A 229 -5.75 -22.80 11.78
N ASN A 230 -6.56 -22.67 12.83
CA ASN A 230 -7.33 -21.45 13.06
C ASN A 230 -6.42 -20.25 13.38
N TYR A 231 -5.37 -20.46 14.17
CA TYR A 231 -4.38 -19.44 14.48
C TYR A 231 -3.68 -18.91 13.23
N ILE A 232 -3.21 -19.79 12.33
CA ILE A 232 -2.57 -19.38 11.07
C ILE A 232 -3.55 -18.62 10.16
N LYS A 233 -4.83 -19.01 10.12
CA LYS A 233 -5.86 -18.31 9.34
C LYS A 233 -6.14 -16.88 9.83
N LEU A 234 -5.85 -16.58 11.09
CA LEU A 234 -6.01 -15.25 11.67
C LEU A 234 -4.80 -14.34 11.44
N GLN A 235 -3.68 -14.88 10.94
CA GLN A 235 -2.49 -14.08 10.66
C GLN A 235 -2.66 -13.30 9.35
N THR A 236 -2.37 -12.00 9.41
CA THR A 236 -2.36 -11.13 8.22
C THR A 236 -1.24 -11.48 7.26
N THR A 237 -0.16 -12.11 7.74
CA THR A 237 0.97 -12.60 6.94
C THR A 237 1.24 -14.06 7.29
N PRO A 238 0.93 -15.02 6.41
CA PRO A 238 1.19 -16.43 6.69
C PRO A 238 2.70 -16.72 6.71
N PRO A 239 3.20 -17.57 7.63
CA PRO A 239 4.61 -17.96 7.68
C PRO A 239 5.02 -18.77 6.45
N SER A 240 6.33 -18.87 6.18
CA SER A 240 6.82 -19.71 5.08
C SER A 240 6.50 -21.19 5.32
N LEU A 241 6.14 -21.91 4.25
CA LEU A 241 5.95 -23.37 4.28
C LEU A 241 7.17 -24.10 4.85
N ASP A 242 8.37 -23.54 4.69
CA ASP A 242 9.60 -24.15 5.22
C ASP A 242 9.72 -24.08 6.74
N THR A 243 9.10 -23.07 7.34
CA THR A 243 9.12 -22.86 8.80
C THR A 243 7.94 -23.53 9.51
N LEU A 244 6.92 -23.95 8.75
CA LEU A 244 5.68 -24.51 9.30
C LEU A 244 5.89 -25.75 10.18
N PRO A 245 6.73 -26.74 9.81
CA PRO A 245 6.96 -27.90 10.66
C PRO A 245 7.49 -27.51 12.05
N LEU A 246 8.50 -26.63 12.09
CA LEU A 246 9.09 -26.13 13.32
C LEU A 246 8.07 -25.35 14.17
N LEU A 247 7.29 -24.47 13.54
CA LEU A 247 6.26 -23.69 14.22
C LEU A 247 5.17 -24.58 14.80
N PHE A 248 4.74 -25.61 14.07
CA PHE A 248 3.72 -26.53 14.55
C PHE A 248 4.23 -27.39 15.71
N VAL A 249 5.46 -27.90 15.64
CA VAL A 249 6.07 -28.64 16.76
C VAL A 249 6.24 -27.74 17.99
N ARG A 250 6.72 -26.51 17.83
CA ARG A 250 6.76 -25.53 18.93
C ARG A 250 5.38 -25.25 19.51
N TYR A 251 4.36 -25.18 18.66
CA TYR A 251 2.98 -24.97 19.10
C TYR A 251 2.47 -26.17 19.89
N ILE A 252 2.71 -27.40 19.43
CA ILE A 252 2.40 -28.64 20.17
C ILE A 252 3.07 -28.61 21.53
N ASN A 253 4.39 -28.40 21.57
CA ASN A 253 5.15 -28.37 22.81
C ASN A 253 4.57 -27.27 23.71
N SER A 254 4.36 -26.05 23.24
CA SER A 254 3.83 -24.96 24.08
C SER A 254 2.44 -25.24 24.66
N ASN A 255 1.62 -26.06 24.00
CA ASN A 255 0.30 -26.46 24.51
C ASN A 255 0.37 -27.57 25.58
N TYR A 256 1.50 -28.25 25.70
CA TYR A 256 1.66 -29.45 26.54
C TYR A 256 2.96 -29.47 27.37
N SER A 257 3.80 -28.43 27.28
CA SER A 257 5.01 -28.25 28.09
C SER A 257 4.58 -27.79 29.47
N GLY A 258 4.78 -28.63 30.48
CA GLY A 258 4.46 -28.29 31.87
C GLY A 258 3.01 -28.59 32.27
N SER A 259 2.60 -29.85 32.14
CA SER A 259 1.70 -30.48 33.12
C SER A 259 2.43 -31.66 33.76
#